data_AF-A0A1V0TJQ8-F1
#
_entry.id   AF-A0A1V0TJQ8-F1
#
_cell.length_a   1.000
_cell.length_b   1.000
_cell.length_c   1.000
_cell.angle_alpha   90.00
_cell.angle_beta   90.00
_cell.angle_gamma   90.00
#
_symmetry.space_group_name_H-M   'P 1'
#
loop_
_entity.id
_entity.type
_entity.pdbx_description
1 polymer ?
#
loop_
_entity_poly.entity_id
_entity_poly.type
_entity_poly.pdbx_seq_one_letter_code
_entity_poly.pdbx_strand_id
1 'polypeptide(L)'
;MTVSDEALGHRGAVVPCRDCTEDDGIAWHRDEERRLTARITELSAEGRATLAALTVARLQPYFLRFHAETGRGDPRVLGRALADVWRKLDDGTSVTLPVMLAAFDQLQIAADAPGALADLAWYSAASVTNACHAAVHGEVREPLHCLRYGREAALTMSWHATGGTRSACRHDTLLQEELRLQSADLDLVASS
;
A
#
# COMPACT_ATOMS: atom_id res chain seq x y z
N MET A 1 -30.27 -13.00 -9.78
CA MET A 1 -28.84 -13.14 -10.15
C MET A 1 -28.03 -12.82 -8.92
N THR A 2 -27.61 -13.86 -8.22
CA THR A 2 -26.72 -13.78 -7.05
C THR A 2 -25.29 -13.66 -7.56
N VAL A 3 -24.63 -12.55 -7.25
CA VAL A 3 -23.20 -12.38 -7.50
C VAL A 3 -22.48 -13.25 -6.47
N SER A 4 -21.84 -14.32 -6.93
CA SER A 4 -21.01 -15.18 -6.09
C SER A 4 -19.80 -14.41 -5.57
N ASP A 5 -19.54 -14.55 -4.27
CA ASP A 5 -18.47 -13.94 -3.46
C ASP A 5 -17.03 -14.36 -3.86
N GLU A 6 -16.84 -14.87 -5.08
CA GLU A 6 -15.59 -15.48 -5.56
C GLU A 6 -14.62 -14.49 -6.22
N ALA A 7 -15.02 -13.23 -6.39
CA ALA A 7 -14.18 -12.19 -7.00
C ALA A 7 -13.12 -11.55 -6.06
N LEU A 8 -13.00 -12.03 -4.81
CA LEU A 8 -12.00 -11.54 -3.82
C LEU A 8 -10.98 -12.62 -3.40
N GLY A 9 -10.81 -13.65 -4.23
CA GLY A 9 -9.99 -14.84 -3.97
C GLY A 9 -8.47 -14.67 -4.13
N HIS A 10 -7.87 -13.60 -3.59
CA HIS A 10 -6.45 -13.61 -3.19
C HIS A 10 -6.38 -13.49 -1.67
N ARG A 11 -6.98 -14.47 -0.98
CA ARG A 11 -6.66 -14.72 0.42
C ARG A 11 -5.27 -15.35 0.46
N GLY A 12 -4.24 -14.51 0.63
CA GLY A 12 -2.98 -14.98 1.19
C GLY A 12 -3.32 -15.73 2.46
N ALA A 13 -3.15 -17.06 2.46
CA ALA A 13 -3.38 -17.88 3.63
C ALA A 13 -2.41 -17.36 4.71
N VAL A 14 -2.96 -16.75 5.77
CA VAL A 14 -2.18 -16.37 6.93
C VAL A 14 -1.71 -17.66 7.58
N VAL A 15 -0.45 -18.03 7.35
CA VAL A 15 0.15 -19.16 8.06
C VAL A 15 0.37 -18.74 9.51
N PRO A 16 0.03 -19.56 10.52
CA PRO A 16 0.26 -19.24 11.92
C PRO A 16 1.74 -19.15 12.30
N CYS A 17 2.10 -18.20 13.16
CA CYS A 17 3.46 -18.03 13.68
C CYS A 17 3.73 -19.10 14.72
N ARG A 18 4.92 -19.71 14.71
CA ARG A 18 5.29 -20.65 15.77
C ARG A 18 5.54 -19.96 17.12
N ASP A 19 5.88 -18.67 17.09
CA ASP A 19 6.23 -17.84 18.25
C ASP A 19 5.10 -16.89 18.70
N CYS A 20 3.96 -16.89 18.01
CA CYS A 20 2.76 -16.16 18.41
C CYS A 20 1.58 -17.09 18.25
N THR A 21 0.71 -17.19 19.26
CA THR A 21 -0.57 -17.85 19.03
C THR A 21 -1.32 -17.10 17.91
N GLU A 22 -2.17 -17.78 17.15
CA GLU A 22 -3.00 -17.12 16.12
C GLU A 22 -3.76 -15.93 16.71
N ASP A 23 -4.26 -16.08 17.94
CA ASP A 23 -4.97 -15.05 18.68
C ASP A 23 -4.07 -13.83 19.01
N ASP A 24 -2.82 -14.04 19.44
CA ASP A 24 -1.89 -12.95 19.75
C ASP A 24 -1.49 -12.15 18.51
N GLY A 25 -1.28 -12.83 17.38
CA GLY A 25 -0.93 -12.19 16.11
C GLY A 25 -2.08 -11.34 15.57
N ILE A 26 -3.29 -11.89 15.58
CA ILE A 26 -4.50 -11.20 15.12
C ILE A 26 -4.84 -10.01 16.02
N ALA A 27 -4.72 -10.16 17.34
CA ALA A 27 -5.00 -9.08 18.29
C ALA A 27 -4.05 -7.89 18.09
N TRP A 28 -2.74 -8.15 17.97
CA TRP A 28 -1.75 -7.10 17.74
C TRP A 28 -1.98 -6.34 16.43
N HIS A 29 -2.29 -7.04 15.34
CA HIS A 29 -2.61 -6.39 14.06
C HIS A 29 -3.81 -5.45 14.17
N ARG A 30 -4.87 -5.86 14.88
CA ARG A 30 -6.06 -5.02 15.12
C ARG A 30 -5.75 -3.81 15.99
N ASP A 31 -4.92 -3.97 17.01
CA ASP A 31 -4.51 -2.85 17.87
C ASP A 31 -3.68 -1.83 17.12
N GLU A 32 -2.74 -2.30 16.28
CA GLU A 32 -1.92 -1.43 15.45
C GLU A 32 -2.77 -0.68 14.41
N GLU A 33 -3.70 -1.36 13.75
CA GLU A 33 -4.62 -0.75 12.78
C GLU A 33 -5.52 0.31 13.45
N ARG A 34 -6.03 0.04 14.65
CA ARG A 34 -6.78 1.03 15.45
C ARG A 34 -5.94 2.24 15.81
N ARG A 35 -4.71 2.03 16.26
CA ARG A 35 -3.77 3.09 16.64
C ARG A 35 -3.44 3.99 15.44
N LEU A 36 -3.11 3.39 14.29
CA LEU A 36 -2.82 4.14 13.06
C LEU A 36 -4.05 4.92 12.58
N THR A 37 -5.25 4.30 12.62
CA THR A 37 -6.50 4.96 12.24
C THR A 37 -6.78 6.20 13.06
N ALA A 38 -6.61 6.13 14.39
CA ALA A 38 -6.79 7.28 15.27
C ALA A 38 -5.84 8.43 14.86
N ARG A 39 -4.55 8.13 14.69
CA ARG A 39 -3.54 9.13 14.31
C ARG A 39 -3.80 9.78 12.95
N ILE A 40 -4.21 9.01 11.94
CA ILE A 40 -4.47 9.54 10.59
C ILE A 40 -5.73 10.42 10.55
N THR A 41 -6.71 10.11 11.41
CA THR A 41 -7.94 10.91 11.53
C THR A 41 -7.63 12.33 12.03
N GLU A 42 -6.59 12.50 12.85
CA GLU A 42 -6.15 13.79 13.39
C GLU A 42 -5.35 14.64 12.40
N LEU A 43 -4.87 14.07 11.29
CA LEU A 43 -4.09 14.80 10.29
C LEU A 43 -4.96 15.79 9.49
N SER A 44 -4.33 16.78 8.86
CA SER A 44 -4.97 17.60 7.83
C SER A 44 -5.19 16.77 6.54
N ALA A 45 -5.99 17.29 5.61
CA ALA A 45 -6.15 16.66 4.28
C ALA A 45 -4.81 16.58 3.53
N GLU A 46 -4.00 17.63 3.61
CA GLU A 46 -2.64 17.66 3.06
C GLU A 46 -1.74 16.63 3.74
N GLY A 47 -1.78 16.53 5.07
CA GLY A 47 -1.00 15.53 5.80
C GLY A 47 -1.37 14.11 5.41
N ARG A 48 -2.66 13.82 5.24
CA ARG A 48 -3.14 12.52 4.75
C ARG A 48 -2.61 12.20 3.35
N ALA A 49 -2.66 13.16 2.43
CA ALA A 49 -2.14 12.98 1.08
C ALA A 49 -0.61 12.83 1.04
N THR A 50 0.12 13.58 1.87
CA THR A 50 1.58 13.46 2.04
C THR A 50 1.95 12.06 2.56
N LEU A 51 1.25 11.56 3.58
CA LEU A 51 1.49 10.22 4.12
C LEU A 51 1.26 9.12 3.08
N ALA A 52 0.19 9.25 2.28
CA ALA A 52 -0.09 8.33 1.18
C ALA A 52 1.05 8.38 0.13
N ALA A 53 1.51 9.58 -0.24
CA ALA A 53 2.59 9.77 -1.22
C ALA A 53 3.94 9.22 -0.75
N LEU A 54 4.29 9.36 0.54
CA LEU A 54 5.49 8.75 1.13
C LEU A 54 5.45 7.22 1.03
N THR A 55 4.29 6.62 1.29
CA THR A 55 4.09 5.18 1.16
C THR A 55 4.24 4.72 -0.30
N VAL A 56 3.68 5.49 -1.24
CA VAL A 56 3.85 5.22 -2.68
C VAL A 56 5.32 5.22 -3.08
N ALA A 57 6.10 6.21 -2.63
CA ALA A 57 7.51 6.31 -2.96
C ALA A 57 8.30 5.06 -2.53
N ARG A 58 7.95 4.46 -1.38
CA ARG A 58 8.55 3.19 -0.93
C ARG A 58 8.14 1.98 -1.77
N LEU A 59 6.91 1.96 -2.28
CA LEU A 59 6.37 0.82 -3.03
C LEU A 59 6.69 0.87 -4.52
N GLN A 60 7.00 2.05 -5.07
CA GLN A 60 7.28 2.25 -6.50
C GLN A 60 8.34 1.29 -7.10
N PRO A 61 9.42 0.92 -6.39
CA PRO A 61 10.39 -0.06 -6.89
C PRO A 61 9.79 -1.41 -7.28
N TYR A 62 8.69 -1.83 -6.65
CA TYR A 62 8.05 -3.11 -6.97
C TYR A 62 7.41 -3.12 -8.35
N PHE A 63 6.71 -2.05 -8.74
CA PHE A 63 6.14 -1.94 -10.08
C PHE A 63 7.23 -1.80 -11.16
N LEU A 64 8.31 -1.08 -10.86
CA LEU A 64 9.48 -0.98 -11.74
C LEU A 64 10.08 -2.36 -12.02
N ARG A 65 10.26 -3.17 -10.97
CA ARG A 65 10.76 -4.53 -11.08
C ARG A 65 9.82 -5.44 -11.86
N PHE A 66 8.52 -5.38 -11.57
CA PHE A 66 7.50 -6.13 -12.30
C PHE A 66 7.52 -5.81 -13.80
N HIS A 67 7.59 -4.53 -14.17
CA HIS A 67 7.71 -4.13 -15.57
C HIS A 67 8.99 -4.68 -16.21
N ALA A 68 10.13 -4.56 -15.53
CA ALA A 68 11.40 -5.05 -16.05
C ALA A 68 11.42 -6.57 -16.27
N GLU A 69 10.78 -7.35 -15.39
CA GLU A 69 10.77 -8.81 -15.48
C GLU A 69 9.68 -9.38 -16.40
N THR A 70 8.55 -8.68 -16.55
CA THR A 70 7.39 -9.20 -17.29
C THR A 70 7.11 -8.47 -18.60
N GLY A 71 7.67 -7.28 -18.79
CA GLY A 71 7.32 -6.36 -19.88
C GLY A 71 5.91 -5.77 -19.78
N ARG A 72 5.18 -6.00 -18.67
CA ARG A 72 3.79 -5.54 -18.48
C ARG A 72 3.75 -4.20 -17.72
N GLY A 73 2.70 -3.43 -17.99
CA GLY A 73 2.47 -2.12 -17.37
C GLY A 73 3.42 -1.02 -17.86
N ASP A 74 3.16 0.22 -17.46
CA ASP A 74 4.01 1.38 -17.73
C ASP A 74 4.31 2.14 -16.42
N PRO A 75 5.51 1.97 -15.83
CA PRO A 75 5.91 2.68 -14.62
C PRO A 75 5.88 4.21 -14.76
N ARG A 76 5.97 4.74 -15.98
CA ARG A 76 5.90 6.19 -16.22
C ARG A 76 4.50 6.74 -15.96
N VAL A 77 3.45 5.93 -16.12
CA VAL A 77 2.08 6.31 -15.77
C VAL A 77 1.99 6.54 -14.26
N LEU A 78 2.47 5.59 -13.46
CA LEU A 78 2.48 5.71 -11.99
C LEU A 78 3.37 6.86 -11.51
N GLY A 79 4.53 7.06 -12.15
CA GLY A 79 5.42 8.18 -11.86
C GLY A 79 4.78 9.55 -12.12
N ARG A 80 4.04 9.69 -13.24
CA ARG A 80 3.27 10.92 -13.52
C ARG A 80 2.16 11.15 -12.50
N ALA A 81 1.43 10.10 -12.13
CA ALA A 81 0.36 10.21 -11.13
C ALA A 81 0.90 10.64 -9.75
N LEU A 82 2.03 10.09 -9.31
CA LEU A 82 2.68 10.54 -8.08
C LEU A 82 3.19 11.98 -8.19
N ALA A 83 3.75 12.39 -9.34
CA ALA A 83 4.17 13.77 -9.56
C ALA A 83 2.99 14.75 -9.49
N ASP A 84 1.81 14.38 -9.98
CA ASP A 84 0.59 15.19 -9.85
C ASP A 84 0.15 15.33 -8.40
N VAL A 85 0.27 14.27 -7.59
CA VAL A 85 0.01 14.35 -6.14
C VAL A 85 0.95 15.34 -5.47
N TRP A 86 2.25 15.30 -5.78
CA TRP A 86 3.20 16.26 -5.22
C TRP A 86 2.94 17.69 -5.68
N ARG A 87 2.59 17.91 -6.95
CA ARG A 87 2.18 19.24 -7.43
C ARG A 87 0.92 19.74 -6.71
N LYS A 88 -0.06 18.86 -6.49
CA LYS A 88 -1.27 19.19 -5.73
C LYS A 88 -0.94 19.67 -4.32
N LEU A 89 0.03 19.03 -3.67
CA LEU A 89 0.51 19.40 -2.33
C LEU A 89 1.34 20.68 -2.32
N ASP A 90 2.12 20.93 -3.37
CA ASP A 90 3.06 22.07 -3.45
C ASP A 90 2.36 23.39 -3.86
N ASP A 91 1.58 23.36 -4.94
CA ASP A 91 1.01 24.57 -5.56
C ASP A 91 -0.51 24.51 -5.77
N GLY A 92 -1.16 23.43 -5.32
CA GLY A 92 -2.60 23.25 -5.42
C GLY A 92 -3.09 22.73 -6.77
N THR A 93 -2.21 22.47 -7.76
CA THR A 93 -2.56 21.93 -9.08
C THR A 93 -3.35 20.63 -8.94
N SER A 94 -4.53 20.57 -9.57
CA SER A 94 -5.40 19.41 -9.46
C SER A 94 -4.82 18.14 -10.09
N VAL A 95 -4.93 17.02 -9.37
CA VAL A 95 -4.78 15.69 -9.97
C VAL A 95 -5.96 15.44 -10.90
N THR A 96 -5.70 15.14 -12.16
CA THR A 96 -6.76 15.04 -13.17
C THR A 96 -7.36 13.63 -13.24
N LEU A 97 -8.64 13.54 -13.61
CA LEU A 97 -9.33 12.25 -13.80
C LEU A 97 -8.61 11.33 -14.79
N PRO A 98 -8.12 11.79 -15.96
CA PRO A 98 -7.35 10.93 -16.87
C PRO A 98 -6.09 10.32 -16.24
N VAL A 99 -5.41 11.06 -15.36
CA VAL A 99 -4.22 10.56 -14.64
C VAL A 99 -4.61 9.48 -13.64
N MET A 100 -5.71 9.68 -12.90
CA MET A 100 -6.23 8.66 -11.97
C MET A 100 -6.67 7.39 -12.70
N LEU A 101 -7.38 7.51 -13.82
CA LEU A 101 -7.82 6.36 -14.62
C LEU A 101 -6.63 5.59 -15.19
N ALA A 102 -5.62 6.30 -15.71
CA ALA A 102 -4.42 5.64 -16.23
C ALA A 102 -3.65 4.89 -15.13
N ALA A 103 -3.59 5.42 -13.90
CA ALA A 103 -3.00 4.73 -12.76
C ALA A 103 -3.83 3.49 -12.35
N PHE A 104 -5.17 3.60 -12.39
CA PHE A 104 -6.07 2.47 -12.15
C PHE A 104 -5.91 1.36 -13.20
N ASP A 105 -5.68 1.70 -14.47
CA ASP A 105 -5.41 0.70 -15.51
C ASP A 105 -4.15 -0.13 -15.19
N GLN A 106 -3.13 0.49 -14.57
CA GLN A 106 -1.92 -0.23 -14.14
C GLN A 106 -2.21 -1.25 -13.04
N LEU A 107 -3.19 -0.98 -12.18
CA LEU A 107 -3.65 -1.91 -11.15
C LEU A 107 -4.28 -3.15 -11.79
N GLN A 108 -5.11 -2.99 -12.82
CA GLN A 108 -5.69 -4.12 -13.55
C GLN A 108 -4.61 -4.95 -14.26
N ILE A 109 -3.64 -4.28 -14.89
CA ILE A 109 -2.51 -4.97 -15.53
C ILE A 109 -1.73 -5.85 -14.55
N ALA A 110 -1.51 -5.38 -13.32
CA ALA A 110 -0.87 -6.16 -12.28
C ALA A 110 -1.78 -7.28 -11.76
N ALA A 111 -3.08 -7.02 -11.54
CA ALA A 111 -4.04 -8.02 -11.08
C ALA A 111 -4.17 -9.22 -12.03
N ASP A 112 -4.10 -8.95 -13.34
CA ASP A 112 -4.17 -9.97 -14.39
C ASP A 112 -2.83 -10.71 -14.61
N ALA A 113 -1.81 -10.47 -13.77
CA ALA A 113 -0.51 -11.11 -13.89
C ALA A 113 -0.34 -12.22 -12.86
N PRO A 114 0.27 -13.37 -13.23
CA PRO A 114 0.53 -14.43 -12.28
C PRO A 114 1.78 -14.13 -11.44
N GLY A 115 1.78 -14.62 -10.21
CA GLY A 115 2.96 -14.74 -9.36
C GLY A 115 3.21 -13.57 -8.43
N ALA A 116 4.14 -13.78 -7.49
CA ALA A 116 4.45 -12.87 -6.39
C ALA A 116 4.76 -11.42 -6.76
N LEU A 117 5.42 -11.21 -7.91
CA LEU A 117 5.76 -9.87 -8.38
C LEU A 117 4.51 -9.10 -8.82
N ALA A 118 3.47 -9.81 -9.25
CA ALA A 118 2.18 -9.22 -9.57
C ALA A 118 1.51 -8.63 -8.33
N ASP A 119 1.52 -9.34 -7.20
CA ASP A 119 0.97 -8.83 -5.93
C ASP A 119 1.71 -7.56 -5.47
N LEU A 120 3.05 -7.58 -5.50
CA LEU A 120 3.87 -6.43 -5.14
C LEU A 120 3.66 -5.23 -6.08
N ALA A 121 3.53 -5.48 -7.38
CA ALA A 121 3.19 -4.46 -8.36
C ALA A 121 1.77 -3.91 -8.12
N TRP A 122 0.82 -4.78 -7.79
CA TRP A 122 -0.54 -4.40 -7.48
C TRP A 122 -0.57 -3.47 -6.26
N TYR A 123 0.14 -3.79 -5.17
CA TYR A 123 0.26 -2.91 -4.01
C TYR A 123 0.83 -1.54 -4.36
N SER A 124 1.82 -1.48 -5.25
CA SER A 124 2.38 -0.22 -5.74
C SER A 124 1.35 0.59 -6.54
N ALA A 125 0.68 0.00 -7.53
CA ALA A 125 -0.31 0.70 -8.36
C ALA A 125 -1.56 1.11 -7.56
N ALA A 126 -2.00 0.26 -6.63
CA ALA A 126 -3.11 0.54 -5.72
C ALA A 126 -2.78 1.71 -4.79
N SER A 127 -1.56 1.76 -4.27
CA SER A 127 -1.13 2.88 -3.42
C SER A 127 -1.10 4.20 -4.19
N VAL A 128 -0.64 4.18 -5.46
CA VAL A 128 -0.65 5.40 -6.31
C VAL A 128 -2.08 5.90 -6.51
N THR A 129 -3.00 4.99 -6.85
CA THR A 129 -4.42 5.33 -7.04
C THR A 129 -5.03 5.92 -5.76
N ASN A 130 -4.76 5.32 -4.60
CA ASN A 130 -5.23 5.83 -3.32
C ASN A 130 -4.59 7.18 -2.96
N ALA A 131 -3.30 7.40 -3.26
CA ALA A 131 -2.65 8.69 -3.04
C ALA A 131 -3.27 9.80 -3.90
N CYS A 132 -3.59 9.52 -5.16
CA CYS A 132 -4.35 10.45 -5.99
C CYS A 132 -5.73 10.77 -5.38
N HIS A 133 -6.46 9.75 -4.94
CA HIS A 133 -7.78 9.94 -4.32
C HIS A 133 -7.67 10.74 -3.00
N ALA A 134 -6.68 10.45 -2.16
CA ALA A 134 -6.37 11.22 -0.95
C ALA A 134 -6.04 12.69 -1.26
N ALA A 135 -5.28 12.97 -2.32
CA ALA A 135 -4.91 14.33 -2.73
C ALA A 135 -6.11 15.16 -3.25
N VAL A 136 -7.11 14.49 -3.83
CA VAL A 136 -8.33 15.15 -4.36
C VAL A 136 -9.38 15.33 -3.27
N HIS A 137 -9.62 14.30 -2.45
CA HIS A 137 -10.76 14.25 -1.53
C HIS A 137 -10.38 14.42 -0.06
N GLY A 138 -9.11 14.24 0.30
CA GLY A 138 -8.64 14.38 1.67
C GLY A 138 -9.23 13.36 2.64
N GLU A 139 -9.69 12.20 2.15
CA GLU A 139 -10.33 11.15 2.94
C GLU A 139 -9.31 10.34 3.77
N VAL A 140 -9.77 9.78 4.89
CA VAL A 140 -8.93 8.99 5.84
C VAL A 140 -8.67 7.57 5.34
N ARG A 141 -9.58 7.02 4.54
CA ARG A 141 -9.56 5.61 4.12
C ARG A 141 -8.38 5.30 3.19
N GLU A 142 -8.05 6.22 2.30
CA GLU A 142 -7.06 6.05 1.25
C GLU A 142 -5.63 5.97 1.80
N PRO A 143 -5.17 6.87 2.70
CA PRO A 143 -3.90 6.69 3.40
C PRO A 143 -3.83 5.39 4.18
N LEU A 144 -4.93 4.95 4.82
CA LEU A 144 -4.97 3.68 5.53
C LEU A 144 -4.73 2.48 4.60
N HIS A 145 -5.34 2.50 3.40
CA HIS A 145 -5.08 1.51 2.37
C HIS A 145 -3.62 1.53 1.93
N CYS A 146 -3.03 2.70 1.68
CA CYS A 146 -1.61 2.81 1.33
C CYS A 146 -0.71 2.16 2.39
N LEU A 147 -0.87 2.52 3.67
CA LEU A 147 -0.07 1.95 4.75
C LEU A 147 -0.28 0.43 4.87
N ARG A 148 -1.51 -0.03 4.68
CA ARG A 148 -1.81 -1.47 4.64
C ARG A 148 -1.04 -2.17 3.53
N TYR A 149 -1.01 -1.62 2.33
CA TYR A 149 -0.25 -2.16 1.21
C TYR A 149 1.27 -2.15 1.45
N GLY A 150 1.79 -1.15 2.17
CA GLY A 150 3.16 -1.15 2.68
C GLY A 150 3.47 -2.41 3.51
N ARG A 151 2.61 -2.71 4.48
CA ARG A 151 2.75 -3.88 5.37
C ARG A 151 2.55 -5.20 4.63
N GLU A 152 1.55 -5.28 3.75
CA GLU A 152 1.31 -6.46 2.92
C GLU A 152 2.50 -6.73 1.99
N ALA A 153 3.09 -5.71 1.37
CA ALA A 153 4.29 -5.86 0.56
C ALA A 153 5.49 -6.37 1.38
N ALA A 154 5.70 -5.85 2.60
CA ALA A 154 6.76 -6.34 3.49
C ALA A 154 6.57 -7.82 3.85
N LEU A 155 5.34 -8.24 4.13
CA LEU A 155 4.99 -9.63 4.42
C LEU A 155 5.19 -10.53 3.19
N THR A 156 4.75 -10.11 2.00
CA THR A 156 4.98 -10.84 0.75
C THR A 156 6.47 -11.03 0.49
N MET A 157 7.29 -9.99 0.67
CA MET A 157 8.75 -10.10 0.53
C MET A 157 9.36 -11.10 1.51
N SER A 158 8.92 -11.08 2.78
CA SER A 158 9.40 -12.03 3.79
C SER A 158 9.00 -13.48 3.47
N TRP A 159 7.76 -13.68 3.01
CA TRP A 159 7.26 -15.00 2.58
C TRP A 159 8.16 -15.62 1.50
N HIS A 160 8.53 -14.84 0.48
CA HIS A 160 9.42 -15.30 -0.59
C HIS A 160 10.85 -15.55 -0.11
N ALA A 161 11.37 -14.71 0.77
CA ALA A 161 12.71 -14.89 1.33
C ALA A 161 12.84 -16.19 2.17
N THR A 162 11.73 -16.69 2.71
CA THR A 162 11.70 -17.84 3.61
C THR A 162 11.08 -19.11 3.02
N GLY A 163 10.82 -19.13 1.71
CA GLY A 163 10.27 -20.30 1.03
C GLY A 163 8.87 -20.68 1.49
N GLY A 164 8.06 -19.69 1.91
CA GLY A 164 6.68 -19.90 2.31
C GLY A 164 6.46 -20.51 3.68
N THR A 165 7.40 -20.29 4.60
CA THR A 165 7.36 -20.87 5.96
C THR A 165 7.00 -19.87 7.04
N ARG A 166 6.65 -18.61 6.69
CA ARG A 166 6.43 -17.54 7.67
C ARG A 166 5.02 -16.96 7.68
N SER A 167 4.64 -16.62 8.89
CA SER A 167 3.39 -16.03 9.34
C SER A 167 3.45 -14.50 9.44
N ALA A 168 2.30 -13.83 9.34
CA ALA A 168 2.13 -12.46 9.80
C ALA A 168 2.39 -12.38 11.32
N CYS A 169 3.63 -12.05 11.71
CA CYS A 169 4.11 -12.17 13.08
C CYS A 169 4.83 -10.90 13.49
N ARG A 170 4.63 -10.46 14.74
CA ARG A 170 5.27 -9.26 15.31
C ARG A 170 6.81 -9.29 15.32
N HIS A 171 7.41 -10.45 15.08
CA HIS A 171 8.86 -10.62 15.00
C HIS A 171 9.39 -10.62 13.56
N ASP A 172 8.52 -10.47 12.56
CA ASP A 172 8.96 -10.36 11.17
C ASP A 172 9.74 -9.05 10.96
N THR A 173 11.01 -9.17 10.59
CA THR A 173 11.93 -8.02 10.52
C THR A 173 11.54 -7.02 9.45
N LEU A 174 10.99 -7.46 8.31
CA LEU A 174 10.54 -6.55 7.25
C LEU A 174 9.26 -5.83 7.65
N LEU A 175 8.32 -6.54 8.29
CA LEU A 175 7.11 -5.91 8.81
C LEU A 175 7.42 -4.89 9.92
N GLN A 176 8.33 -5.22 10.84
CA GLN A 176 8.72 -4.30 11.92
C GLN A 176 9.41 -3.05 11.36
N GLU A 177 10.26 -3.20 10.35
CA GLU A 177 10.89 -2.07 9.69
C GLU A 177 9.86 -1.19 8.97
N GLU A 178 8.90 -1.77 8.25
CA GLU A 178 7.84 -1.00 7.62
C GLU A 178 6.99 -0.25 8.65
N LEU A 179 6.62 -0.87 9.77
CA LEU A 179 5.90 -0.19 10.85
C LEU A 179 6.69 0.97 11.47
N ARG A 180 8.00 0.80 11.61
CA ARG A 180 8.90 1.86 12.09
C ARG A 180 8.92 3.04 11.12
N LEU A 181 9.01 2.78 9.81
CA LEU A 181 8.97 3.80 8.76
C LEU A 181 7.62 4.53 8.75
N GLN A 182 6.51 3.79 8.81
CA GLN A 182 5.16 4.37 8.84
C GLN A 182 4.94 5.25 10.07
N SER A 183 5.45 4.84 11.23
CA SER A 183 5.40 5.66 12.45
C SER A 183 6.21 6.94 12.31
N ALA A 184 7.41 6.85 11.72
CA ALA A 184 8.27 8.01 11.49
C ALA A 184 7.65 9.01 10.49
N ASP A 185 7.04 8.52 9.40
CA ASP A 185 6.29 9.36 8.45
C ASP A 185 5.13 10.08 9.14
N LEU A 186 4.37 9.35 9.97
CA LEU A 186 3.27 9.93 10.74
C LEU A 186 3.73 11.02 11.69
N ASP A 187 4.84 10.81 12.39
CA ASP A 187 5.42 11.81 13.30
C ASP A 187 5.87 13.05 12.52
N LEU A 188 6.54 12.86 11.37
CA LEU A 188 6.98 13.94 10.49
C LEU A 188 5.79 14.77 9.99
N VAL A 189 4.78 14.10 9.46
CA VAL A 189 3.60 14.75 8.88
C VAL A 189 2.76 15.45 9.95
N ALA A 190 2.61 14.87 11.14
CA ALA A 190 1.86 15.50 12.24
C ALA A 190 2.55 16.74 12.82
N SER A 191 3.85 16.91 12.57
CA SER A 191 4.65 18.06 13.01
C SER A 191 4.73 19.21 11.99
N SER A 192 4.19 19.00 10.79
CA SER A 192 4.17 19.96 9.68
C SER A 192 2.88 20.78 9.67
#